data_AF-A0A843HGI7-F1
#
_entry.id   AF-A0A843HGI7-F1
#
_cell.length_a   1.000
_cell.length_b   1.000
_cell.length_c   1.000
_cell.angle_alpha   90.00
_cell.angle_beta   90.00
_cell.angle_gamma   90.00
#
_symmetry.space_group_name_H-M   'P 1'
#
loop_
_entity.id
_entity.type
_entity.pdbx_description
1 polymer ?
#
loop_
_entity_poly.entity_id
_entity_poly.type
_entity_poly.pdbx_seq_one_letter_code
_entity_poly.pdbx_strand_id
1 'polypeptide(L)'
;MERLTLEDATKELEKLANDKIYWENRLEQIVSLTMPKSTDIENERVDGGVRIDKLLKYTELKDELAIDDTLKYIDGKILSLNQWIERELIRLDKYGETERKVVYLRECKKVRDKYTNRLRTMTWREIAKETNYSERSVRYFYENWVKGKNGNEGEIQN
;
A
#
# COMPACT_ATOMS: atom_id res chain seq x y z
N MET A 1 -1.60 16.05 10.53
CA MET A 1 -1.42 15.13 9.39
C MET A 1 -0.33 14.16 9.78
N GLU A 2 -0.68 12.89 10.02
CA GLU A 2 0.32 11.83 10.17
C GLU A 2 1.09 11.71 8.86
N ARG A 3 2.42 11.68 8.94
CA ARG A 3 3.29 11.52 7.77
C ARG A 3 3.33 10.04 7.41
N LEU A 4 3.05 9.72 6.15
CA LEU A 4 3.19 8.36 5.63
C LEU A 4 4.67 7.93 5.73
N THR A 5 4.93 6.82 6.42
CA THR A 5 6.27 6.21 6.49
C THR A 5 6.40 5.09 5.46
N LEU A 6 7.64 4.69 5.14
CA LEU A 6 7.89 3.52 4.28
C LEU A 6 7.23 2.25 4.83
N GLU A 7 7.28 2.06 6.14
CA GLU A 7 6.65 0.90 6.79
C GLU A 7 5.12 0.94 6.64
N ASP A 8 4.50 2.11 6.83
CA ASP A 8 3.06 2.27 6.66
C ASP A 8 2.65 2.04 5.20
N ALA A 9 3.42 2.58 4.24
CA ALA A 9 3.19 2.35 2.81
C ALA A 9 3.31 0.85 2.44
N THR A 10 4.28 0.13 3.00
CA THR A 10 4.40 -1.32 2.77
C THR A 10 3.24 -2.11 3.36
N LYS A 11 2.77 -1.76 4.57
CA LYS A 11 1.59 -2.39 5.17
C LYS A 11 0.31 -2.08 4.38
N GLU A 12 0.20 -0.87 3.84
CA GLU A 12 -0.92 -0.50 2.99
C GLU A 12 -0.89 -1.27 1.66
N LEU A 13 0.30 -1.46 1.06
CA LEU A 13 0.47 -2.31 -0.11
C LEU A 13 0.08 -3.77 0.16
N GLU A 14 0.47 -4.33 1.31
CA GLU A 14 0.07 -5.70 1.69
C GLU A 14 -1.45 -5.82 1.83
N LYS A 15 -2.11 -4.84 2.46
CA LYS A 15 -3.57 -4.81 2.54
C LYS A 15 -4.22 -4.74 1.18
N LEU A 16 -3.76 -3.83 0.32
CA LEU A 16 -4.28 -3.68 -1.05
C LEU A 16 -4.05 -4.93 -1.90
N ALA A 17 -2.93 -5.63 -1.72
CA ALA A 17 -2.66 -6.89 -2.39
C ALA A 17 -3.63 -7.99 -1.93
N ASN A 18 -3.91 -8.09 -0.63
CA ASN A 18 -4.91 -9.02 -0.10
C ASN A 18 -6.32 -8.68 -0.60
N ASP A 19 -6.68 -7.40 -0.63
CA ASP A 19 -7.97 -6.92 -1.13
C ASP A 19 -8.11 -7.24 -2.64
N LYS A 20 -7.04 -7.03 -3.42
CA LYS A 20 -7.00 -7.40 -4.83
C LYS A 20 -7.28 -8.89 -5.03
N ILE A 21 -6.57 -9.75 -4.30
CA ILE A 21 -6.77 -11.21 -4.34
C ILE A 21 -8.22 -11.58 -4.00
N TYR A 22 -8.82 -10.92 -2.99
CA TYR A 22 -10.21 -11.13 -2.64
C TYR A 22 -11.15 -10.82 -3.82
N TRP A 23 -10.98 -9.68 -4.47
CA TRP A 23 -11.84 -9.27 -5.60
C TRP A 23 -11.61 -10.11 -6.86
N GLU A 24 -10.38 -10.53 -7.12
CA GLU A 24 -10.05 -11.48 -8.20
C GLU A 24 -10.73 -12.84 -7.96
N ASN A 25 -10.63 -13.39 -6.74
CA ASN A 25 -11.35 -14.62 -6.37
C ASN A 25 -12.87 -14.46 -6.50
N ARG A 26 -13.41 -13.28 -6.17
CA ARG A 26 -14.84 -12.99 -6.32
C ARG A 26 -15.26 -12.97 -7.79
N LEU A 27 -14.43 -12.41 -8.66
CA LEU A 27 -14.63 -12.44 -10.11
C LEU A 27 -14.61 -13.88 -10.63
N GLU A 28 -13.64 -14.70 -10.21
CA GLU A 28 -13.57 -16.11 -10.57
C GLU A 28 -14.81 -16.90 -10.13
N GLN A 29 -15.33 -16.63 -8.92
CA GLN A 29 -16.59 -17.24 -8.46
C GLN A 29 -17.75 -16.89 -9.40
N ILE A 30 -17.90 -15.62 -9.77
CA ILE A 30 -18.97 -15.17 -10.68
C ILE A 30 -18.81 -15.83 -12.05
N VAL A 31 -17.58 -15.87 -12.59
CA VAL A 31 -17.27 -16.59 -13.84
C VAL A 31 -17.67 -18.07 -13.72
N SER A 32 -17.33 -18.74 -12.61
CA SER A 32 -17.65 -20.15 -12.40
C SER A 32 -19.16 -20.44 -12.26
N LEU A 33 -19.95 -19.44 -11.86
CA LEU A 33 -21.41 -19.53 -11.69
C LEU A 33 -22.17 -19.22 -12.97
N THR A 34 -21.57 -18.45 -13.87
CA THR A 34 -22.25 -17.90 -15.05
C THR A 34 -21.74 -18.52 -16.34
N MET A 35 -20.45 -18.84 -16.46
CA MET A 35 -19.88 -19.37 -17.69
C MET A 35 -20.03 -20.89 -17.78
N PRO A 36 -20.29 -21.44 -18.98
CA PRO A 36 -20.39 -22.87 -19.19
C PRO A 36 -19.05 -23.55 -18.90
N LYS A 37 -19.08 -24.64 -18.13
CA LYS A 37 -17.87 -25.42 -17.81
C LYS A 37 -17.63 -26.45 -18.91
N SER A 38 -16.37 -26.74 -19.22
CA SER A 38 -15.99 -27.77 -20.20
C SER A 38 -16.50 -29.18 -19.82
N THR A 39 -16.87 -29.38 -18.56
CA THR A 39 -17.42 -30.62 -18.01
C THR A 39 -18.94 -30.56 -17.76
N ASP A 40 -19.63 -29.47 -18.11
CA ASP A 40 -21.09 -29.40 -18.00
C ASP A 40 -21.74 -30.19 -19.14
N ILE A 41 -22.19 -31.41 -18.82
CA ILE A 41 -22.98 -32.28 -19.71
C ILE A 41 -24.48 -31.96 -19.58
N GLU A 42 -24.86 -31.07 -18.65
CA GLU A 42 -26.24 -30.65 -18.47
C GLU A 42 -26.69 -29.78 -19.65
N ASN A 43 -27.57 -30.34 -20.49
CA ASN A 43 -28.32 -29.57 -21.48
C ASN A 43 -29.05 -28.44 -20.76
N GLU A 44 -28.89 -27.21 -21.27
CA GLU A 44 -29.56 -26.02 -20.75
C GLU A 44 -31.07 -26.31 -20.60
N ARG A 45 -31.55 -26.39 -19.37
CA ARG A 45 -32.94 -26.73 -19.07
C ARG A 45 -33.81 -25.53 -19.43
N VAL A 46 -34.42 -25.57 -20.62
CA VAL A 46 -35.38 -24.58 -21.07
C VAL A 46 -36.73 -24.92 -20.43
N ASP A 47 -37.01 -24.34 -19.26
CA ASP A 47 -38.34 -24.44 -18.63
C ASP A 47 -39.21 -23.28 -19.11
N GLY A 48 -40.36 -23.56 -19.72
CA GLY A 48 -41.39 -22.56 -20.06
C GLY A 48 -41.03 -21.46 -21.09
N GLY A 49 -39.88 -21.50 -21.75
CA GLY A 49 -39.52 -20.54 -22.82
C GLY A 49 -38.76 -19.28 -22.37
N VAL A 50 -38.41 -19.16 -21.09
CA VAL A 50 -37.55 -18.06 -20.61
C VAL A 50 -36.09 -18.49 -20.75
N ARG A 51 -35.39 -17.97 -21.76
CA ARG A 51 -33.93 -18.08 -21.86
C ARG A 51 -33.30 -17.08 -20.89
N ILE A 52 -32.63 -17.58 -19.86
CA ILE A 52 -31.79 -16.75 -19.01
C ILE A 52 -30.43 -16.64 -19.70
N ASP A 53 -30.11 -15.46 -20.22
CA ASP A 53 -28.80 -15.17 -20.80
C ASP A 53 -27.76 -15.14 -19.68
N LYS A 54 -26.91 -16.16 -19.64
CA LYS A 54 -25.85 -16.30 -18.64
C LYS A 54 -24.80 -15.20 -18.73
N LEU A 55 -24.56 -14.67 -19.95
CA LEU A 55 -23.63 -13.56 -20.15
C LEU A 55 -24.23 -12.26 -19.62
N LEU A 56 -25.53 -12.04 -19.82
CA LEU A 56 -26.25 -10.90 -19.24
C LEU A 56 -26.20 -10.95 -17.70
N LYS A 57 -26.46 -12.13 -17.12
CA LYS A 57 -26.37 -12.35 -15.67
C LYS A 57 -24.95 -12.13 -15.13
N TYR A 58 -23.91 -12.48 -15.91
CA TYR A 58 -22.52 -12.16 -15.58
C TYR A 58 -22.29 -10.66 -15.52
N THR A 59 -22.72 -9.91 -16.55
CA THR A 59 -22.55 -8.46 -16.59
C THR A 59 -23.30 -7.77 -15.46
N GLU A 60 -24.54 -8.19 -15.16
CA GLU A 60 -25.34 -7.65 -14.05
C GLU A 60 -24.65 -7.86 -12.70
N LEU A 61 -24.19 -9.08 -12.40
CA LEU A 61 -23.51 -9.38 -11.13
C LEU A 61 -22.16 -8.65 -10.99
N LYS A 62 -21.47 -8.45 -12.11
CA LYS A 62 -20.18 -7.75 -12.14
C LYS A 62 -20.36 -6.24 -11.91
N ASP A 63 -21.39 -5.65 -12.51
CA ASP A 63 -21.74 -4.24 -12.40
C ASP A 63 -22.35 -3.92 -11.03
N GLU A 64 -23.24 -4.77 -10.50
CA GLU A 64 -23.81 -4.63 -9.15
C GLU A 64 -22.73 -4.56 -8.06
N LEU A 65 -21.68 -5.37 -8.23
CA LEU A 65 -20.56 -5.43 -7.29
C LEU A 65 -19.44 -4.43 -7.63
N ALA A 66 -19.57 -3.67 -8.72
CA ALA A 66 -18.56 -2.71 -9.21
C ALA A 66 -17.13 -3.29 -9.22
N ILE A 67 -16.99 -4.55 -9.64
CA ILE A 67 -15.72 -5.30 -9.50
C ILE A 67 -14.60 -4.66 -10.34
N ASP A 68 -14.91 -4.23 -11.56
CA ASP A 68 -13.91 -3.59 -12.41
C ASP A 68 -13.43 -2.26 -11.84
N ASP A 69 -14.36 -1.44 -11.31
CA ASP A 69 -14.03 -0.14 -10.72
C ASP A 69 -13.21 -0.29 -9.43
N THR A 70 -13.55 -1.28 -8.60
CA THR A 70 -12.79 -1.57 -7.37
C THR A 70 -11.40 -2.10 -7.66
N LEU A 71 -11.24 -3.04 -8.59
CA LEU A 71 -9.92 -3.52 -9.03
C LEU A 71 -9.08 -2.39 -9.64
N LYS A 72 -9.68 -1.56 -10.49
CA LYS A 72 -8.99 -0.40 -11.09
C LYS A 72 -8.55 0.62 -10.04
N TYR A 73 -9.37 0.87 -9.03
CA TYR A 73 -9.02 1.72 -7.90
C TYR A 73 -7.83 1.15 -7.11
N ILE A 74 -7.87 -0.15 -6.79
CA ILE A 74 -6.82 -0.84 -6.06
C ILE A 74 -5.49 -0.79 -6.84
N ASP A 75 -5.52 -1.10 -8.14
CA ASP A 75 -4.34 -1.06 -9.00
C ASP A 75 -3.75 0.35 -9.10
N GLY A 76 -4.59 1.37 -9.26
CA GLY A 76 -4.14 2.77 -9.25
C GLY A 76 -3.49 3.17 -7.92
N LYS A 77 -4.02 2.66 -6.81
CA LYS A 77 -3.48 2.95 -5.48
C LYS A 77 -2.16 2.21 -5.21
N ILE A 78 -2.05 0.95 -5.63
CA ILE A 78 -0.78 0.19 -5.59
C ILE A 78 0.29 0.92 -6.41
N LEU A 79 -0.03 1.36 -7.63
CA LEU A 79 0.90 2.09 -8.48
C LEU A 79 1.39 3.38 -7.82
N SER A 80 0.48 4.18 -7.28
CA SER A 80 0.85 5.46 -6.63
C SER A 80 1.70 5.25 -5.38
N LEU A 81 1.41 4.23 -4.56
CA LEU A 81 2.23 3.86 -3.41
C LEU A 81 3.62 3.37 -3.83
N ASN A 82 3.73 2.53 -4.85
CA ASN A 82 5.03 2.07 -5.36
C ASN A 82 5.87 3.24 -5.88
N GLN A 83 5.28 4.13 -6.67
CA GLN A 83 5.96 5.35 -7.13
C GLN A 83 6.42 6.23 -5.98
N TRP A 84 5.61 6.34 -4.92
CA TRP A 84 5.99 7.08 -3.72
C TRP A 84 7.17 6.42 -2.99
N ILE A 85 7.13 5.10 -2.81
CA ILE A 85 8.21 4.32 -2.19
C ILE A 85 9.51 4.47 -2.99
N GLU A 86 9.48 4.30 -4.31
CA GLU A 86 10.64 4.46 -5.18
C GLU A 86 11.27 5.85 -5.03
N ARG A 87 10.46 6.92 -5.03
CA ARG A 87 10.95 8.28 -4.81
C ARG A 87 11.56 8.46 -3.42
N GLU A 88 11.00 7.83 -2.39
CA GLU A 88 11.54 7.89 -1.04
C GLU A 88 12.87 7.11 -0.94
N LEU A 89 12.98 5.95 -1.61
CA LEU A 89 14.21 5.16 -1.71
C LEU A 89 15.32 5.89 -2.45
N ILE A 90 15.03 6.48 -3.63
CA ILE A 90 15.99 7.29 -4.39
C ILE A 90 16.48 8.47 -3.53
N ARG A 91 15.58 9.10 -2.76
CA ARG A 91 15.96 10.17 -1.84
C ARG A 91 16.88 9.68 -0.74
N LEU A 92 16.54 8.56 -0.08
CA LEU A 92 17.41 7.93 0.91
C LEU A 92 18.76 7.56 0.32
N ASP A 93 18.81 7.17 -0.96
CA ASP A 93 20.04 6.75 -1.62
C ASP A 93 21.06 7.90 -1.78
N LYS A 94 20.61 9.15 -1.83
CA LYS A 94 21.48 10.34 -1.87
C LYS A 94 22.25 10.60 -0.58
N TYR A 95 21.82 10.00 0.54
CA TYR A 95 22.40 10.23 1.86
C TYR A 95 23.36 9.10 2.24
N GLY A 96 24.37 9.42 3.05
CA GLY A 96 25.34 8.44 3.54
C GLY A 96 24.70 7.40 4.47
N GLU A 97 25.38 6.27 4.69
CA GLU A 97 24.88 5.17 5.54
C GLU A 97 24.43 5.63 6.94
N THR A 98 25.21 6.55 7.54
CA THR A 98 24.90 7.13 8.85
C THR A 98 23.60 7.93 8.83
N GLU A 99 23.39 8.75 7.81
CA GLU A 99 22.21 9.60 7.69
C GLU A 99 20.95 8.76 7.44
N ARG A 100 21.05 7.73 6.58
CA ARG A 100 19.98 6.75 6.38
C ARG A 100 19.60 6.05 7.68
N LYS A 101 20.61 5.62 8.47
CA LYS A 101 20.39 4.99 9.77
C LYS A 101 19.64 5.93 10.73
N VAL A 102 20.01 7.22 10.78
CA VAL A 102 19.31 8.21 11.60
C VAL A 102 17.84 8.36 11.20
N VAL A 103 17.55 8.46 9.90
CA VAL A 103 16.16 8.57 9.39
C VAL A 103 15.36 7.31 9.73
N TYR A 104 15.92 6.13 9.48
CA TYR A 104 15.27 4.86 9.81
C TYR A 104 14.93 4.75 11.31
N LEU A 105 15.87 5.08 12.19
CA LEU A 105 15.67 5.03 13.63
C LEU A 105 14.62 6.05 14.11
N ARG A 106 14.44 7.16 13.40
CA ARG A 106 13.48 8.21 13.76
C ARG A 106 12.06 7.89 13.29
N GLU A 107 11.91 7.47 12.04
CA GLU A 107 10.62 7.26 11.39
C GLU A 107 10.05 5.86 11.65
N CYS A 108 10.86 4.84 11.41
CA CYS A 108 10.41 3.45 11.39
C CYS A 108 10.54 2.78 12.76
N LYS A 109 11.69 2.93 13.43
CA LYS A 109 11.91 2.22 14.70
C LYS A 109 11.05 2.79 15.83
N LYS A 110 10.05 2.00 16.26
CA LYS A 110 9.28 2.26 17.48
C LYS A 110 9.88 1.52 18.66
N VAL A 111 9.93 2.18 19.81
CA VAL A 111 10.41 1.61 21.08
C VAL A 111 9.25 1.56 22.06
N ARG A 112 9.18 0.47 22.82
CA ARG A 112 8.17 0.29 23.86
C ARG A 112 8.49 1.18 25.04
N ASP A 113 7.55 2.04 25.40
CA ASP A 113 7.68 2.90 26.57
C ASP A 113 7.60 2.06 27.85
N LYS A 114 8.56 2.28 28.76
CA LYS A 114 8.68 1.53 30.01
C LYS A 114 7.50 1.75 30.96
N TYR A 115 6.89 2.93 30.93
CA TYR A 115 5.86 3.33 31.90
C TYR A 115 4.45 3.12 31.35
N THR A 116 4.25 3.38 30.06
CA THR A 116 2.90 3.31 29.44
C THR A 116 2.66 2.04 28.64
N ASN A 117 3.70 1.23 28.41
CA ASN A 117 3.67 0.03 27.57
C ASN A 117 3.21 0.27 26.12
N ARG A 118 3.16 1.54 25.69
CA ARG A 118 2.80 1.94 24.33
C ARG A 118 4.04 2.02 23.44
N LEU A 119 3.87 1.82 22.15
CA LEU A 119 4.92 2.05 21.16
C LEU A 119 5.08 3.56 20.95
N ARG A 120 6.30 4.05 21.05
CA ARG A 120 6.65 5.45 20.78
C ARG A 120 7.85 5.56 19.84
N THR A 121 8.00 6.70 19.19
CA THR A 121 9.21 7.03 18.43
C THR A 121 10.42 7.16 19.35
N MET A 122 11.60 6.80 18.85
CA MET A 122 12.87 7.04 19.55
C MET A 122 13.12 8.53 19.76
N THR A 123 13.63 8.88 20.94
CA THR A 123 14.12 10.22 21.24
C THR A 123 15.48 10.46 20.58
N TRP A 124 15.83 11.72 20.33
CA TRP A 124 17.12 12.08 19.73
C TRP A 124 18.32 11.54 20.53
N ARG A 125 18.22 11.51 21.86
CA ARG A 125 19.24 10.96 22.73
C ARG A 125 19.41 9.44 22.56
N GLU A 126 18.33 8.71 22.33
CA GLU A 126 18.38 7.26 22.07
C GLU A 126 18.99 6.99 20.69
N ILE A 127 18.65 7.79 19.68
CA ILE A 127 19.23 7.67 18.33
C ILE A 127 20.72 8.01 18.35
N ALA A 128 21.12 9.06 19.07
CA ALA A 128 22.51 9.44 19.28
C ALA A 128 23.36 8.29 19.86
N LYS A 129 22.83 7.58 20.85
CA LYS A 129 23.48 6.39 21.42
C LYS A 129 23.62 5.25 20.40
N GLU A 130 22.57 4.96 19.63
CA GLU A 130 22.57 3.86 18.65
C GLU A 130 23.50 4.13 17.44
N THR A 131 23.73 5.41 17.15
CA THR A 131 24.54 5.85 16.01
C THR A 131 25.96 6.24 16.42
N ASN A 132 26.28 6.32 17.71
CA ASN A 132 27.54 6.86 18.24
C ASN A 132 27.86 8.29 17.78
N TYR A 133 26.83 9.12 17.59
CA TYR A 133 26.97 10.54 17.27
C TYR A 133 26.42 11.43 18.38
N SER A 134 26.80 12.72 18.34
CA SER A 134 26.18 13.72 19.20
C SER A 134 24.70 13.93 18.82
N GLU A 135 23.87 14.29 19.79
CA GLU A 135 22.45 14.61 19.54
C GLU A 135 22.29 15.73 18.50
N ARG A 136 23.21 16.70 18.51
CA ARG A 136 23.23 17.81 17.55
C ARG A 136 23.49 17.32 16.12
N SER A 137 24.47 16.42 15.94
CA SER A 137 24.78 15.83 14.63
C SER A 137 23.61 15.02 14.08
N VAL A 138 22.98 14.20 14.93
CA VAL A 138 21.81 13.40 14.55
C VAL A 138 20.63 14.29 14.11
N ARG A 139 20.34 15.36 14.87
CA ARG A 139 19.30 16.32 14.48
C ARG A 139 19.64 17.00 13.15
N TYR A 140 20.89 17.42 12.95
CA TYR A 140 21.34 18.04 11.72
C TYR A 140 21.15 17.12 10.50
N PHE A 141 21.55 15.85 10.60
CA PHE A 141 21.33 14.87 9.52
C PHE A 141 19.84 14.72 9.19
N TYR A 142 18.99 14.60 10.20
CA TYR A 142 17.55 14.48 9.99
C TYR A 142 16.93 15.77 9.42
N GLU A 143 17.33 16.94 9.89
CA GLU A 143 16.86 18.23 9.36
C GLU A 143 17.24 18.44 7.89
N ASN A 144 18.46 18.04 7.49
CA ASN A 144 18.88 18.08 6.09
C ASN A 144 18.01 17.18 5.21
N TRP A 145 17.65 15.99 5.71
CA TRP A 145 16.72 15.10 5.03
C TRP A 145 15.31 15.71 4.90
N VAL A 146 14.77 16.29 5.98
CA VAL A 146 13.45 16.96 5.95
C VAL A 146 13.44 18.15 4.99
N LYS A 147 14.51 18.94 4.93
CA LYS A 147 14.63 20.05 3.97
C LYS A 147 14.64 19.56 2.52
N GLY A 148 15.37 18.48 2.24
CA GLY A 148 15.36 17.84 0.92
C GLY A 148 13.97 17.29 0.54
N LYS A 149 13.15 16.89 1.53
CA LYS A 149 11.78 16.44 1.32
C LYS A 149 10.86 17.59 0.88
N ASN A 150 10.90 18.73 1.58
CA ASN A 150 10.05 19.88 1.29
C ASN A 150 10.45 20.62 -0.01
N GLY A 151 11.74 20.60 -0.38
CA GLY A 151 12.23 21.26 -1.60
C GLY A 151 11.70 20.66 -2.90
N ASN A 152 11.50 19.34 -2.93
CA ASN A 152 11.00 18.63 -4.12
C ASN A 152 9.46 18.65 -4.26
N GLU A 153 8.72 18.93 -3.18
CA GLU A 153 7.25 19.06 -3.25
C GLU A 153 6.83 20.38 -3.94
N GLY A 154 7.71 21.39 -3.97
CA GLY A 154 7.49 22.67 -4.65
C GLY A 154 7.70 22.67 -6.16
N GLU A 155 8.37 21.67 -6.74
CA GLU A 155 8.61 21.58 -8.19
C GLU A 155 7.46 20.91 -8.97
N ILE A 156 6.42 20.41 -8.28
CA ILE A 156 5.32 19.65 -8.89
C ILE A 156 4.07 20.54 -9.13
N GLN A 157 4.16 21.85 -8.87
CA GLN A 157 3.05 22.81 -9.10
C GLN A 157 3.15 23.64 -10.39
N ASN A 158 4.08 23.33 -11.32
CA ASN A 158 4.15 23.99 -12.63
C ASN A 158 4.07 23.01 -13.79
#